data_AF-A0A4Q5YQE3-F1
#
_entry.id   AF-A0A4Q5YQE3-F1
#
_cell.length_a   1.000
_cell.length_b   1.000
_cell.length_c   1.000
_cell.angle_alpha   90.00
_cell.angle_beta   90.00
_cell.angle_gamma   90.00
#
_symmetry.space_group_name_H-M   'P 1'
#
loop_
_entity.id
_entity.type
_entity.pdbx_description
1 polymer ?
#
loop_
_entity_poly.entity_id
_entity_poly.type
_entity_poly.pdbx_seq_one_letter_code
_entity_poly.pdbx_strand_id
1 'polypeptide(L)'
;MSERNYTIDLLRFIASSAVVLFHLNEPFAYVPNAYRDLAKQGWLGVPIFFVVSGYCIAMAAGHSKNPVDFFVRRFFRIFPSYWFSLLVVIGCVGFQVFYFGQNSVTVLPRSFKEISATLFLLTAPFSTIQTTNWVYWSLTVEIFFYLVIGLSLFLRKSFRPYAALAISIAALFPSLSKIPGLFFLSEWAAFGIGFSLYQVSKRKNISYPDVLILLVNSANLLFLEHYGYYAVTGFLTFSCIAISVFYKDLPRNLFSRAGDYSYSVYLLH
;
A
#
# COMPACT_ATOMS: atom_id res chain seq x y z
N MET A 1 -23.87 3.07 -5.30
CA MET A 1 -23.15 2.01 -4.58
C MET A 1 -21.98 1.58 -5.46
N SER A 2 -20.73 1.77 -5.04
CA SER A 2 -19.62 1.10 -5.73
C SER A 2 -19.80 -0.39 -5.46
N GLU A 3 -19.95 -1.20 -6.51
CA GLU A 3 -19.98 -2.65 -6.34
C GLU A 3 -18.73 -3.08 -5.57
N ARG A 4 -18.97 -3.72 -4.43
CA ARG A 4 -17.92 -4.28 -3.58
C ARG A 4 -17.26 -5.42 -4.36
N ASN A 5 -15.95 -5.35 -4.55
CA ASN A 5 -15.19 -6.40 -5.25
C ASN A 5 -14.56 -7.36 -4.22
N TYR A 6 -15.07 -8.59 -4.19
CA TYR A 6 -14.68 -9.61 -3.23
C TYR A 6 -13.27 -10.14 -3.48
N THR A 7 -12.81 -10.14 -4.74
CA THR A 7 -11.44 -10.50 -5.09
C THR A 7 -10.44 -9.54 -4.46
N ILE A 8 -10.70 -8.23 -4.56
CA ILE A 8 -9.85 -7.20 -3.95
C ILE A 8 -9.82 -7.35 -2.42
N ASP A 9 -10.97 -7.60 -1.79
CA ASP A 9 -11.03 -7.79 -0.34
C ASP A 9 -10.27 -9.05 0.11
N LEU A 10 -10.39 -10.15 -0.63
CA LEU A 10 -9.63 -11.38 -0.37
C LEU A 10 -8.12 -11.17 -0.56
N LEU A 11 -7.69 -10.50 -1.63
CA LEU A 11 -6.29 -10.19 -1.87
C LEU A 11 -5.69 -9.38 -0.72
N ARG A 12 -6.43 -8.39 -0.19
CA ARG A 12 -6.01 -7.65 0.99
C ARG A 12 -5.88 -8.52 2.23
N PHE A 13 -6.82 -9.45 2.45
CA PHE A 13 -6.76 -10.38 3.59
C PHE A 13 -5.57 -11.33 3.50
N ILE A 14 -5.29 -11.86 2.31
CA ILE A 14 -4.13 -12.71 2.07
C ILE A 14 -2.84 -11.90 2.32
N ALA A 15 -2.75 -10.70 1.74
CA ALA A 15 -1.61 -9.81 1.91
C ALA A 15 -1.38 -9.45 3.38
N SER A 16 -2.43 -9.07 4.13
CA SER A 16 -2.32 -8.74 5.55
C SER A 16 -1.86 -9.93 6.36
N SER A 17 -2.46 -11.10 6.14
CA SER A 17 -2.13 -12.33 6.87
C SER A 17 -0.70 -12.78 6.59
N ALA A 18 -0.23 -12.64 5.35
CA ALA A 18 1.15 -12.95 4.97
C ALA A 18 2.15 -12.05 5.71
N VAL A 19 1.91 -10.73 5.75
CA VAL A 19 2.78 -9.77 6.45
C VAL A 19 2.80 -10.02 7.97
N VAL A 20 1.65 -10.34 8.57
CA VAL A 20 1.54 -10.75 9.98
C VAL A 20 2.40 -11.98 10.25
N LEU A 21 2.23 -13.04 9.44
CA LEU A 21 3.00 -14.27 9.58
C LEU A 21 4.50 -14.02 9.45
N PHE A 22 4.92 -13.14 8.54
CA PHE A 22 6.33 -12.73 8.42
C PHE A 22 6.84 -12.10 9.71
N HIS A 23 6.16 -11.09 10.24
CA HIS A 23 6.59 -10.38 11.45
C HIS A 23 6.53 -11.23 12.72
N LEU A 24 5.59 -12.16 12.84
CA LEU A 24 5.55 -13.10 13.97
C LEU A 24 6.75 -14.07 13.98
N ASN A 25 7.40 -14.28 12.83
CA ASN A 25 8.50 -15.22 12.69
C ASN A 25 9.88 -14.55 12.67
N GLU A 26 9.95 -13.26 12.32
CA GLU A 26 11.19 -12.48 12.13
C GLU A 26 12.10 -12.40 13.38
N PRO A 27 11.58 -12.21 14.61
CA PRO A 27 12.42 -12.12 15.81
C PRO A 27 13.11 -13.44 16.20
N PHE A 28 12.66 -14.58 15.66
CA PHE A 28 13.15 -15.91 16.03
C PHE A 28 14.18 -16.43 15.04
N ALA A 29 15.19 -17.14 15.56
CA ALA A 29 16.18 -17.82 14.74
C ALA A 29 15.50 -18.71 13.69
N TYR A 30 16.00 -18.65 12.45
CA TYR A 30 15.43 -19.42 11.35
C TYR A 30 15.67 -20.92 11.55
N VAL A 31 14.57 -21.68 11.55
CA VAL A 31 14.58 -23.14 11.58
C VAL A 31 14.16 -23.65 10.19
N PRO A 32 14.98 -24.45 9.49
CA PRO A 32 14.62 -24.95 8.17
C PRO A 32 13.42 -25.90 8.23
N ASN A 33 12.26 -25.43 7.77
CA ASN A 33 11.05 -26.24 7.57
C ASN A 33 10.06 -25.49 6.66
N ALA A 34 9.09 -26.24 6.11
CA ALA A 34 8.10 -25.72 5.16
C ALA A 34 7.31 -24.51 5.69
N TYR A 35 6.97 -24.49 6.98
CA TYR A 35 6.26 -23.37 7.60
C TYR A 35 7.13 -22.11 7.65
N ARG A 36 8.38 -22.23 8.08
CA ARG A 36 9.33 -21.11 8.16
C ARG A 36 9.73 -20.60 6.79
N ASP A 37 9.84 -21.48 5.80
CA ASP A 37 10.09 -21.11 4.40
C ASP A 37 8.93 -20.28 3.84
N LEU A 38 7.70 -20.68 4.13
CA LEU A 38 6.50 -19.93 3.73
C LEU A 38 6.42 -18.59 4.46
N ALA A 39 6.57 -18.58 5.80
CA ALA A 39 6.46 -17.37 6.61
C ALA A 39 7.52 -16.33 6.23
N LYS A 40 8.73 -16.76 5.88
CA LYS A 40 9.81 -15.88 5.41
C LYS A 40 9.45 -15.13 4.12
N GLN A 41 8.52 -15.64 3.31
CA GLN A 41 8.04 -14.96 2.10
C GLN A 41 6.87 -14.00 2.34
N GLY A 42 6.39 -13.87 3.58
CA GLY A 42 5.20 -13.06 3.87
C GLY A 42 5.36 -11.55 3.60
N TRP A 43 6.60 -11.05 3.49
CA TRP A 43 6.89 -9.68 3.03
C TRP A 43 6.32 -9.39 1.63
N LEU A 44 6.09 -10.42 0.82
CA LEU A 44 5.44 -10.33 -0.49
C LEU A 44 3.97 -9.87 -0.42
N GLY A 45 3.37 -9.74 0.77
CA GLY A 45 2.08 -9.05 0.90
C GLY A 45 2.16 -7.56 0.56
N VAL A 46 3.33 -6.93 0.71
CA VAL A 46 3.55 -5.50 0.43
C VAL A 46 3.29 -5.12 -1.05
N PRO A 47 3.88 -5.79 -2.07
CA PRO A 47 3.55 -5.51 -3.46
C PRO A 47 2.06 -5.71 -3.78
N ILE A 48 1.41 -6.70 -3.17
CA ILE A 48 -0.04 -6.93 -3.34
C ILE A 48 -0.82 -5.70 -2.86
N PHE A 49 -0.47 -5.15 -1.69
CA PHE A 49 -1.08 -3.92 -1.19
C PHE A 49 -0.91 -2.76 -2.15
N PHE A 50 0.28 -2.54 -2.71
CA PHE A 50 0.51 -1.41 -3.61
C PHE A 50 -0.26 -1.54 -4.94
N VAL A 51 -0.33 -2.73 -5.55
CA VAL A 51 -1.17 -2.96 -6.74
C VAL A 51 -2.65 -2.71 -6.43
N VAL A 52 -3.15 -3.26 -5.32
CA VAL A 52 -4.54 -3.06 -4.89
C VAL A 52 -4.83 -1.58 -4.59
N SER A 53 -3.89 -0.88 -3.96
CA SER A 53 -3.97 0.54 -3.68
C SER A 53 -4.00 1.36 -4.97
N GLY A 54 -3.18 1.03 -5.96
CA GLY A 54 -3.24 1.58 -7.33
C GLY A 54 -4.65 1.59 -7.90
N TYR A 55 -5.27 0.41 -7.95
CA TYR A 55 -6.61 0.23 -8.47
C TYR A 55 -7.65 1.02 -7.64
N CYS A 56 -7.61 0.90 -6.32
CA CYS A 56 -8.61 1.48 -5.43
C CYS A 56 -8.51 3.00 -5.30
N ILE A 57 -7.30 3.56 -5.37
CA ILE A 57 -7.06 5.00 -5.38
C ILE A 57 -7.54 5.60 -6.70
N ALA A 58 -7.23 4.97 -7.84
CA ALA A 58 -7.75 5.38 -9.14
C ALA A 58 -9.29 5.37 -9.15
N MET A 59 -9.89 4.31 -8.60
CA MET A 59 -11.34 4.20 -8.42
C MET A 59 -11.92 5.30 -7.54
N ALA A 60 -11.25 5.61 -6.42
CA ALA A 60 -11.68 6.68 -5.53
C ALA A 60 -11.61 8.05 -6.22
N ALA A 61 -10.54 8.31 -6.96
CA ALA A 61 -10.34 9.54 -7.71
C ALA A 61 -11.43 9.73 -8.79
N GLY A 62 -11.84 8.65 -9.47
CA GLY A 62 -12.93 8.67 -10.45
C GLY A 62 -14.32 8.97 -9.87
N HIS A 63 -14.56 8.61 -8.61
CA HIS A 63 -15.85 8.83 -7.92
C HIS A 63 -15.90 10.10 -7.05
N SER A 64 -14.79 10.81 -6.89
CA SER A 64 -14.73 12.00 -6.05
C SER A 64 -15.32 13.21 -6.76
N LYS A 65 -16.12 14.01 -6.05
CA LYS A 65 -16.78 15.19 -6.63
C LYS A 65 -15.79 16.31 -6.95
N ASN A 66 -14.78 16.48 -6.11
CA ASN A 66 -13.71 17.47 -6.24
C ASN A 66 -12.45 16.96 -5.49
N PRO A 67 -11.29 17.63 -5.62
CA PRO A 67 -10.06 17.19 -4.97
C PRO A 67 -10.18 17.12 -3.43
N VAL A 68 -10.92 18.04 -2.81
CA VAL A 68 -11.12 18.08 -1.35
C VAL A 68 -11.91 16.86 -0.87
N ASP A 69 -13.00 16.49 -1.56
CA ASP A 69 -13.79 15.28 -1.30
C ASP A 69 -12.93 14.01 -1.39
N PHE A 70 -11.98 13.95 -2.34
CA PHE A 70 -11.02 12.86 -2.42
C PHE A 70 -10.14 12.79 -1.15
N PHE A 71 -9.49 13.89 -0.78
CA PHE A 71 -8.60 13.94 0.38
C PHE A 71 -9.32 13.62 1.69
N VAL A 72 -10.51 14.18 1.91
CA VAL A 72 -11.31 13.92 3.11
C VAL A 72 -11.65 12.44 3.24
N ARG A 73 -12.13 11.81 2.15
CA ARG A 73 -12.46 10.37 2.16
C ARG A 73 -11.24 9.49 2.39
N ARG A 74 -10.08 9.88 1.87
CA ARG A 74 -8.82 9.15 2.08
C ARG A 74 -8.29 9.33 3.50
N PHE A 75 -8.41 10.53 4.06
CA PHE A 75 -8.04 10.84 5.44
C PHE A 75 -8.80 9.95 6.43
N PHE A 76 -10.13 9.96 6.36
CA PHE A 76 -10.98 9.13 7.25
C PHE A 76 -10.86 7.62 7.01
N ARG A 77 -10.22 7.20 5.90
CA ARG A 77 -9.95 5.79 5.62
C ARG A 77 -8.69 5.27 6.32
N ILE A 78 -7.65 6.11 6.50
CA ILE A 78 -6.38 5.69 7.09
C ILE A 78 -6.26 6.11 8.56
N PHE A 79 -6.50 7.39 8.85
CA PHE A 79 -6.09 7.98 10.14
C PHE A 79 -6.79 7.40 11.37
N PRO A 80 -8.12 7.17 11.41
CA PRO A 80 -8.79 6.69 12.61
C PRO A 80 -8.22 5.37 13.16
N SER A 81 -7.94 4.47 12.25
CA SER A 81 -7.47 3.12 12.48
C SER A 81 -5.96 3.03 12.63
N TYR A 82 -5.21 3.89 11.94
CA TYR A 82 -3.82 4.13 12.25
C TYR A 82 -3.65 4.62 13.70
N TRP A 83 -4.43 5.62 14.12
CA TRP A 83 -4.37 6.13 15.49
C TRP A 83 -4.80 5.08 16.52
N PHE A 84 -5.80 4.26 16.20
CA PHE A 84 -6.15 3.13 17.06
C PHE A 84 -4.99 2.13 17.21
N SER A 85 -4.34 1.76 16.11
CA SER A 85 -3.13 0.91 16.14
C SER A 85 -2.02 1.55 16.98
N LEU A 86 -1.78 2.85 16.80
CA LEU A 86 -0.78 3.60 17.57
C LEU A 86 -1.10 3.59 19.08
N LEU A 87 -2.37 3.76 19.46
CA LEU A 87 -2.82 3.67 20.86
C LEU A 87 -2.57 2.29 21.44
N VAL A 88 -2.82 1.22 20.68
CA VAL A 88 -2.52 -0.16 21.10
C VAL A 88 -1.02 -0.35 21.32
N VAL A 89 -0.18 0.11 20.40
CA VAL A 89 1.29 0.02 20.53
C VAL A 89 1.78 0.77 21.78
N ILE A 90 1.27 1.98 22.02
CA ILE A 90 1.59 2.77 23.22
C ILE A 90 1.13 2.04 24.49
N GLY A 91 -0.06 1.44 24.48
CA GLY A 91 -0.58 0.64 25.59
C GLY A 91 0.30 -0.55 25.92
N CYS A 92 0.77 -1.28 24.90
CA CYS A 92 1.70 -2.41 25.07
C CYS A 92 3.04 -1.96 25.66
N VAL A 93 3.58 -0.82 25.21
CA VAL A 93 4.80 -0.24 25.79
C VAL A 93 4.57 0.13 27.26
N GLY A 94 3.47 0.80 27.58
CA GLY A 94 3.11 1.17 28.94
C GLY A 94 2.99 -0.04 29.87
N PHE A 95 2.34 -1.11 29.38
CA PHE A 95 2.25 -2.38 30.10
C PHE A 95 3.62 -3.00 30.36
N GLN A 96 4.50 -3.08 29.36
CA GLN A 96 5.84 -3.64 29.57
C GLN A 96 6.68 -2.84 30.56
N VAL A 97 6.66 -1.51 30.45
CA VAL A 97 7.39 -0.64 31.38
C VAL A 97 6.85 -0.79 32.80
N PHE A 98 5.53 -0.90 32.97
CA PHE A 98 4.92 -1.08 34.29
C PHE A 98 5.23 -2.45 34.92
N TYR A 99 5.17 -3.54 34.15
CA TYR A 99 5.36 -4.91 34.69
C TYR A 99 6.82 -5.38 34.72
N PHE A 100 7.62 -5.03 33.72
CA PHE A 100 9.00 -5.50 33.56
C PHE A 100 10.05 -4.41 33.77
N GLY A 101 9.66 -3.15 33.96
CA GLY A 101 10.57 -2.03 34.18
C GLY A 101 11.41 -1.63 32.95
N GLN A 102 11.16 -2.25 31.80
CA GLN A 102 11.90 -2.04 30.56
C GLN A 102 10.94 -1.97 29.37
N ASN A 103 11.37 -1.27 28.31
CA ASN A 103 10.66 -1.24 27.04
C ASN A 103 11.49 -1.99 26.00
N SER A 104 11.01 -3.16 25.58
CA SER A 104 11.59 -3.94 24.49
C SER A 104 10.74 -3.93 23.23
N VAL A 105 9.63 -3.18 23.20
CA VAL A 105 8.68 -3.16 22.08
C VAL A 105 9.17 -2.24 20.96
N THR A 106 9.42 -0.96 21.27
CA THR A 106 9.70 0.05 20.24
C THR A 106 10.28 1.35 20.80
N VAL A 107 10.84 2.18 19.92
CA VAL A 107 11.28 3.54 20.22
C VAL A 107 10.06 4.48 20.17
N LEU A 108 9.67 5.00 21.34
CA LEU A 108 8.64 6.02 21.41
C LEU A 108 9.19 7.40 21.04
N PRO A 109 8.37 8.25 20.37
CA PRO A 109 8.76 9.62 20.05
C PRO A 109 8.96 10.44 21.33
N ARG A 110 10.06 11.18 21.43
CA ARG A 110 10.45 11.94 22.63
C ARG A 110 10.34 13.46 22.47
N SER A 111 10.39 13.94 21.24
CA SER A 111 10.29 15.37 20.92
C SER A 111 8.93 15.72 20.29
N PHE A 112 8.50 16.98 20.41
CA PHE A 112 7.28 17.45 19.74
C PHE A 112 7.31 17.18 18.22
N LYS A 113 8.48 17.33 17.61
CA LYS A 113 8.71 17.02 16.19
C LYS A 113 8.45 15.55 15.89
N GLU A 114 8.99 14.62 16.69
CA GLU A 114 8.76 13.18 16.52
C GLU A 114 7.30 12.81 16.73
N ILE A 115 6.65 13.37 17.76
CA ILE A 115 5.23 13.14 18.04
C ILE A 115 4.39 13.58 16.84
N SER A 116 4.63 14.78 16.31
CA SER A 116 3.91 15.27 15.12
C SER A 116 4.18 14.39 13.89
N ALA A 117 5.42 13.93 13.71
CA ALA A 117 5.77 13.09 12.59
C ALA A 117 5.07 11.73 12.67
N THR A 118 5.01 11.12 13.85
CA THR A 118 4.27 9.88 14.09
C THR A 118 2.77 10.09 13.84
N LEU A 119 2.13 11.08 14.48
CA LEU A 119 0.68 11.30 14.36
C LEU A 119 0.19 11.52 12.93
N PHE A 120 1.03 12.12 12.07
CA PHE A 120 0.71 12.44 10.69
C PHE A 120 1.35 11.51 9.65
N LEU A 121 1.95 10.38 10.06
CA LEU A 121 2.64 9.45 9.15
C LEU A 121 3.73 10.13 8.29
N LEU A 122 4.51 11.01 8.92
CA LEU A 122 5.66 11.73 8.36
C LEU A 122 6.99 11.22 8.94
N THR A 123 7.02 9.97 9.42
CA THR A 123 8.23 9.24 9.82
C THR A 123 8.94 8.67 8.58
N ALA A 124 9.99 7.87 8.77
CA ALA A 124 10.66 7.16 7.68
C ALA A 124 9.65 6.43 6.78
N PRO A 125 9.79 6.50 5.44
CA PRO A 125 10.93 7.06 4.69
C PRO A 125 10.86 8.58 4.39
N PHE A 126 9.81 9.30 4.82
CA PHE A 126 9.71 10.74 4.54
C PHE A 126 10.76 11.57 5.32
N SER A 127 11.01 11.19 6.57
CA SER A 127 12.00 11.84 7.44
C SER A 127 12.97 10.80 8.02
N THR A 128 14.00 11.28 8.73
CA THR A 128 14.95 10.41 9.45
C THR A 128 14.39 9.89 10.78
N ILE A 129 13.14 10.24 11.13
CA ILE A 129 12.48 9.82 12.36
C ILE A 129 12.01 8.38 12.19
N GLN A 130 12.43 7.50 13.09
CA GLN A 130 12.05 6.08 13.05
C GLN A 130 10.54 5.90 13.27
N THR A 131 9.98 4.89 12.60
CA THR A 131 8.58 4.53 12.80
C THR A 131 8.40 3.80 14.13
N THR A 132 7.29 4.07 14.82
CA THR A 132 6.96 3.38 16.09
C THR A 132 6.58 1.91 15.86
N ASN A 133 6.08 1.56 14.68
CA ASN A 133 5.96 0.18 14.22
C ASN A 133 6.59 0.12 12.82
N TRP A 134 7.39 -0.91 12.55
CA TRP A 134 8.04 -1.10 11.26
C TRP A 134 7.02 -1.08 10.12
N VAL A 135 5.82 -1.65 10.26
CA VAL A 135 4.84 -1.69 9.16
C VAL A 135 4.34 -0.32 8.67
N TYR A 136 4.49 0.72 9.50
CA TYR A 136 3.97 2.07 9.19
C TYR A 136 4.66 2.74 8.01
N TRP A 137 5.85 2.29 7.59
CA TRP A 137 6.53 2.85 6.41
C TRP A 137 5.66 2.75 5.15
N SER A 138 4.91 1.65 5.00
CA SER A 138 4.05 1.42 3.83
C SER A 138 2.82 2.34 3.81
N LEU A 139 2.27 2.70 4.98
CA LEU A 139 1.20 3.69 5.12
C LEU A 139 1.68 5.09 4.76
N THR A 140 2.92 5.44 5.12
CA THR A 140 3.57 6.70 4.69
C THR A 140 3.64 6.78 3.16
N VAL A 141 4.04 5.69 2.50
CA VAL A 141 4.01 5.59 1.02
C VAL A 141 2.60 5.77 0.47
N GLU A 142 1.59 5.12 1.07
CA GLU A 142 0.20 5.23 0.62
C GLU A 142 -0.36 6.66 0.71
N ILE A 143 -0.01 7.42 1.75
CA ILE A 143 -0.39 8.84 1.85
C ILE A 143 0.23 9.65 0.72
N PHE A 144 1.48 9.36 0.31
CA PHE A 144 2.10 10.04 -0.82
C PHE A 144 1.43 9.68 -2.15
N PHE A 145 0.95 8.44 -2.33
CA PHE A 145 0.09 8.13 -3.46
C PHE A 145 -1.23 8.92 -3.45
N TYR A 146 -1.83 9.11 -2.27
CA TYR A 146 -2.99 9.99 -2.14
C TYR A 146 -2.67 11.44 -2.50
N LEU A 147 -1.52 11.97 -2.05
CA LEU A 147 -1.06 13.31 -2.41
C LEU A 147 -0.89 13.44 -3.92
N VAL A 148 -0.15 12.53 -4.55
CA VAL A 148 0.11 12.56 -5.99
C VAL A 148 -1.19 12.51 -6.81
N ILE A 149 -2.05 11.54 -6.53
CA ILE A 149 -3.30 11.38 -7.28
C ILE A 149 -4.28 12.50 -6.95
N GLY A 150 -4.40 12.90 -5.69
CA GLY A 150 -5.26 14.00 -5.27
C GLY A 150 -4.83 15.34 -5.87
N LEU A 151 -3.52 15.61 -5.94
CA LEU A 151 -2.98 16.79 -6.62
C LEU A 151 -3.25 16.75 -8.13
N SER A 152 -3.18 15.56 -8.75
CA SER A 152 -3.54 15.41 -10.16
C SER A 152 -5.01 15.78 -10.46
N LEU A 153 -5.90 15.73 -9.47
CA LEU A 153 -7.31 16.10 -9.66
C LEU A 153 -7.52 17.60 -9.91
N PHE A 154 -6.59 18.46 -9.47
CA PHE A 154 -6.59 19.90 -9.81
C PHE A 154 -6.22 20.14 -11.28
N LEU A 155 -5.57 19.18 -11.94
CA LEU A 155 -5.31 19.26 -13.37
C LEU A 155 -6.59 18.99 -14.17
N ARG A 156 -6.66 19.62 -15.35
CA ARG A 156 -7.68 19.32 -16.37
C ARG A 156 -7.68 17.81 -16.66
N LYS A 157 -8.86 17.21 -16.82
CA LYS A 157 -9.04 15.76 -16.99
C LYS A 157 -8.15 15.14 -18.08
N SER A 158 -7.90 15.87 -19.16
CA SER A 158 -7.02 15.45 -20.26
C SER A 158 -5.55 15.31 -19.86
N PHE A 159 -5.05 16.09 -18.90
CA PHE A 159 -3.65 16.09 -18.47
C PHE A 159 -3.34 15.05 -17.39
N ARG A 160 -4.35 14.57 -16.66
CA ARG A 160 -4.19 13.59 -15.58
C ARG A 160 -3.42 12.31 -15.97
N PRO A 161 -3.74 11.64 -17.10
CA PRO A 161 -2.99 10.44 -17.48
C PRO A 161 -1.54 10.75 -17.89
N TYR A 162 -1.27 11.94 -18.44
CA TYR A 162 0.11 12.36 -18.73
C TYR A 162 0.92 12.64 -17.47
N ALA A 163 0.30 13.21 -16.43
CA ALA A 163 0.93 13.38 -15.14
C ALA A 163 1.31 12.03 -14.52
N ALA A 164 0.39 11.04 -14.54
CA ALA A 164 0.68 9.69 -14.07
C ALA A 164 1.78 8.98 -14.91
N LEU A 165 1.79 9.21 -16.23
CA LEU A 165 2.85 8.71 -17.11
C LEU A 165 4.21 9.33 -16.79
N ALA A 166 4.28 10.65 -16.58
CA ALA A 166 5.51 11.33 -16.21
C ALA A 166 6.11 10.78 -14.90
N ILE A 167 5.26 10.49 -13.91
CA ILE A 167 5.70 9.87 -12.65
C ILE A 167 6.15 8.42 -12.86
N SER A 168 5.46 7.66 -13.72
CA SER A 168 5.87 6.29 -14.08
C SER A 168 7.23 6.27 -14.78
N ILE A 169 7.52 7.26 -15.62
CA ILE A 169 8.83 7.43 -16.25
C ILE A 169 9.87 7.85 -15.20
N ALA A 170 9.54 8.77 -14.29
CA ALA A 170 10.44 9.17 -13.21
C ALA A 170 10.82 7.98 -12.31
N ALA A 171 9.89 7.06 -12.07
CA ALA A 171 10.13 5.83 -11.30
C ALA A 171 11.17 4.88 -11.96
N LEU A 172 11.51 5.06 -13.25
CA LEU A 172 12.59 4.30 -13.90
C LEU A 172 13.99 4.67 -13.41
N PHE A 173 14.12 5.74 -12.63
CA PHE A 173 15.40 6.24 -12.14
C PHE A 173 15.46 6.07 -10.61
N PRO A 174 16.03 4.96 -10.08
CA PRO A 174 16.08 4.69 -8.64
C PRO A 174 16.84 5.75 -7.82
N SER A 175 17.66 6.59 -8.45
CA SER A 175 18.29 7.73 -7.79
C SER A 175 17.26 8.78 -7.35
N LEU A 176 16.13 8.92 -8.05
CA LEU A 176 15.09 9.89 -7.70
C LEU A 176 14.34 9.50 -6.42
N SER A 177 14.19 8.20 -6.12
CA SER A 177 13.55 7.76 -4.86
C SER A 177 14.36 8.11 -3.62
N LYS A 178 15.66 8.40 -3.76
CA LYS A 178 16.52 8.87 -2.67
C LYS A 178 16.34 10.36 -2.34
N ILE A 179 15.67 11.12 -3.22
CA ILE A 179 15.41 12.54 -2.99
C ILE A 179 14.28 12.67 -1.95
N PRO A 180 14.43 13.51 -0.91
CA PRO A 180 13.38 13.75 0.09
C PRO A 180 12.03 14.09 -0.57
N GLY A 181 10.99 13.35 -0.20
CA GLY A 181 9.64 13.51 -0.75
C GLY A 181 9.33 12.73 -2.03
N LEU A 182 10.32 12.10 -2.67
CA LEU A 182 10.15 11.25 -3.87
C LEU A 182 10.33 9.75 -3.59
N PHE A 183 10.47 9.34 -2.33
CA PHE A 183 10.64 7.95 -1.92
C PHE A 183 9.55 7.01 -2.44
N PHE A 184 8.32 7.49 -2.61
CA PHE A 184 7.19 6.70 -3.12
C PHE A 184 7.42 6.18 -4.55
N LEU A 185 8.41 6.74 -5.28
CA LEU A 185 8.80 6.26 -6.60
C LEU A 185 9.35 4.82 -6.56
N SER A 186 9.90 4.35 -5.44
CA SER A 186 10.37 2.96 -5.33
C SER A 186 9.22 1.96 -5.48
N GLU A 187 8.05 2.29 -4.94
CA GLU A 187 6.86 1.42 -4.94
C GLU A 187 5.87 1.79 -6.04
N TRP A 188 6.20 2.80 -6.86
CA TRP A 188 5.30 3.33 -7.87
C TRP A 188 5.00 2.32 -8.96
N ALA A 189 5.92 1.41 -9.27
CA ALA A 189 5.71 0.44 -10.35
C ALA A 189 4.54 -0.52 -10.04
N ALA A 190 4.52 -1.10 -8.84
CA ALA A 190 3.38 -1.90 -8.36
C ALA A 190 2.09 -1.08 -8.30
N PHE A 191 2.16 0.13 -7.75
CA PHE A 191 1.01 1.04 -7.72
C PHE A 191 0.47 1.37 -9.13
N GLY A 192 1.37 1.63 -10.07
CA GLY A 192 1.10 2.10 -11.42
C GLY A 192 0.40 1.05 -12.29
N ILE A 193 0.76 -0.24 -12.16
CA ILE A 193 0.05 -1.32 -12.86
C ILE A 193 -1.40 -1.49 -12.35
N GLY A 194 -1.64 -1.30 -11.05
CA GLY A 194 -3.00 -1.30 -10.48
C GLY A 194 -3.80 -0.07 -10.93
N PHE A 195 -3.15 1.10 -10.96
CA PHE A 195 -3.75 2.35 -11.42
C PHE A 195 -4.18 2.26 -12.89
N SER A 196 -3.31 1.75 -13.78
CA SER A 196 -3.63 1.59 -15.20
C SER A 196 -4.75 0.58 -15.43
N LEU A 197 -4.80 -0.50 -14.66
CA LEU A 197 -5.88 -1.49 -14.73
C LEU A 197 -7.26 -0.86 -14.50
N TYR A 198 -7.40 0.00 -13.49
CA TYR A 198 -8.65 0.72 -13.27
C TYR A 198 -9.01 1.61 -14.46
N GLN A 199 -8.04 2.36 -14.98
CA GLN A 199 -8.25 3.28 -16.10
C GLN A 199 -8.74 2.55 -17.35
N VAL A 200 -8.11 1.42 -17.68
CA VAL A 200 -8.49 0.54 -18.80
C VAL A 200 -9.88 -0.04 -18.57
N SER A 201 -10.20 -0.48 -17.33
CA SER A 201 -11.51 -1.06 -17.02
C SER A 201 -12.68 -0.08 -17.13
N LYS A 202 -12.44 1.22 -16.89
CA LYS A 202 -13.51 2.21 -16.81
C LYS A 202 -13.73 3.00 -18.10
N ARG A 203 -12.69 3.18 -18.92
CA ARG A 203 -12.75 3.99 -20.13
C ARG A 203 -13.31 3.18 -21.29
N LYS A 204 -14.28 3.76 -22.03
CA LYS A 204 -14.79 3.16 -23.27
C LYS A 204 -13.71 3.04 -24.35
N ASN A 205 -12.84 4.06 -24.46
CA ASN A 205 -11.70 4.07 -25.35
C ASN A 205 -10.42 4.17 -24.52
N ILE A 206 -9.55 3.17 -24.64
CA ILE A 206 -8.25 3.14 -23.97
C ILE A 206 -7.38 4.23 -24.59
N SER A 207 -6.86 5.13 -23.76
CA SER A 207 -5.96 6.17 -24.25
C SER A 207 -4.52 5.67 -24.30
N TYR A 208 -3.72 6.13 -25.27
CA TYR A 208 -2.33 5.70 -25.40
C TYR A 208 -1.50 5.89 -24.10
N PRO A 209 -1.69 6.94 -23.27
CA PRO A 209 -0.97 7.05 -22.01
C PRO A 209 -1.34 5.95 -21.00
N ASP A 210 -2.58 5.45 -21.00
CA ASP A 210 -2.96 4.36 -20.07
C ASP A 210 -2.20 3.07 -20.39
N VAL A 211 -2.00 2.78 -21.68
CA VAL A 211 -1.17 1.65 -22.16
C VAL A 211 0.30 1.89 -21.83
N LEU A 212 0.81 3.09 -22.08
CA LEU A 212 2.21 3.43 -21.75
C LEU A 212 2.49 3.33 -20.25
N ILE A 213 1.57 3.76 -19.39
CA ILE A 213 1.70 3.58 -17.93
C ILE A 213 1.81 2.10 -17.60
N LEU A 214 0.95 1.24 -18.16
CA LEU A 214 1.03 -0.20 -17.92
C LEU A 214 2.38 -0.78 -18.38
N LEU A 215 2.82 -0.45 -19.61
CA LEU A 215 4.06 -0.96 -20.18
C LEU A 215 5.29 -0.49 -19.39
N VAL A 216 5.38 0.80 -19.06
CA VAL A 216 6.50 1.38 -18.33
C VAL A 216 6.61 0.77 -16.93
N ASN A 217 5.49 0.66 -16.19
CA ASN A 217 5.53 0.09 -14.85
C ASN A 217 5.77 -1.43 -14.87
N SER A 218 5.26 -2.14 -15.89
CA SER A 218 5.56 -3.57 -16.08
C SER A 218 7.04 -3.80 -16.38
N ALA A 219 7.65 -2.97 -17.23
CA ALA A 219 9.08 -3.02 -17.49
C ALA A 219 9.90 -2.69 -16.23
N ASN A 220 9.49 -1.67 -15.47
CA ASN A 220 10.15 -1.30 -14.22
C ASN A 220 10.20 -2.48 -13.23
N LEU A 221 9.05 -3.13 -13.00
CA LEU A 221 8.97 -4.33 -12.15
C LEU A 221 9.89 -5.47 -12.62
N LEU A 222 9.98 -5.71 -13.92
CA LEU A 222 10.77 -6.80 -14.48
C LEU A 222 12.29 -6.54 -14.44
N PHE A 223 12.72 -5.29 -14.63
CA PHE A 223 14.11 -4.97 -14.94
C PHE A 223 14.85 -4.18 -13.84
N LEU A 224 14.15 -3.43 -12.99
CA LEU A 224 14.78 -2.53 -12.01
C LEU A 224 14.57 -2.98 -10.57
N GLU A 225 13.46 -3.65 -10.28
CA GLU A 225 13.26 -4.24 -8.96
C GLU A 225 14.05 -5.55 -8.86
N HIS A 226 15.17 -5.49 -8.14
CA HIS A 226 16.14 -6.58 -7.94
C HIS A 226 15.57 -7.89 -7.34
N TYR A 227 14.25 -7.99 -7.12
CA TYR A 227 13.56 -9.17 -6.62
C TYR A 227 12.52 -9.66 -7.63
N GLY A 228 12.85 -10.72 -8.38
CA GLY A 228 11.91 -11.35 -9.31
C GLY A 228 10.57 -11.75 -8.66
N TYR A 229 10.56 -12.02 -7.36
CA TYR A 229 9.33 -12.30 -6.59
C TYR A 229 8.38 -11.09 -6.49
N TYR A 230 8.92 -9.86 -6.43
CA TYR A 230 8.09 -8.65 -6.37
C TYR A 230 7.35 -8.43 -7.70
N ALA A 231 8.04 -8.63 -8.82
CA ALA A 231 7.41 -8.62 -10.15
C ALA A 231 6.33 -9.70 -10.28
N VAL A 232 6.66 -10.94 -9.91
CA VAL A 232 5.71 -12.07 -9.98
C VAL A 232 4.45 -11.79 -9.17
N THR A 233 4.59 -11.32 -7.93
CA THR A 233 3.45 -11.02 -7.05
C THR A 233 2.65 -9.82 -7.55
N GLY A 234 3.31 -8.81 -8.11
CA GLY A 234 2.67 -7.70 -8.79
C GLY A 234 1.80 -8.15 -9.97
N PHE A 235 2.34 -8.94 -10.88
CA PHE A 235 1.62 -9.46 -12.05
C PHE A 235 0.51 -10.45 -11.70
N LEU A 236 0.73 -11.32 -10.71
CA LEU A 236 -0.32 -12.22 -10.20
C LEU A 236 -1.48 -11.40 -9.63
N THR A 237 -1.20 -10.39 -8.82
CA THR A 237 -2.22 -9.50 -8.24
C THR A 237 -2.98 -8.75 -9.34
N PHE A 238 -2.25 -8.17 -10.30
CA PHE A 238 -2.86 -7.52 -11.47
C PHE A 238 -3.78 -8.47 -12.22
N SER A 239 -3.35 -9.71 -12.45
CA SER A 239 -4.12 -10.72 -13.17
C SER A 239 -5.39 -11.11 -12.42
N CYS A 240 -5.31 -11.34 -11.10
CA CYS A 240 -6.47 -11.63 -10.27
C CYS A 240 -7.51 -10.49 -10.32
N ILE A 241 -7.06 -9.23 -10.20
CA ILE A 241 -7.95 -8.08 -10.30
C ILE A 241 -8.54 -7.99 -11.72
N ALA A 242 -7.72 -8.16 -12.76
CA ALA A 242 -8.17 -8.11 -14.15
C ALA A 242 -9.24 -9.16 -14.45
N ILE A 243 -9.04 -10.41 -14.02
CA ILE A 243 -10.04 -11.48 -14.14
C ILE A 243 -11.33 -11.10 -13.41
N SER A 244 -11.23 -10.56 -12.19
CA SER A 244 -12.41 -10.16 -11.41
C SER A 244 -13.23 -9.05 -12.09
N VAL A 245 -12.55 -8.13 -12.77
CA VAL A 245 -13.16 -6.93 -13.34
C VAL A 245 -13.68 -7.16 -14.76
N PHE A 246 -12.95 -7.91 -15.59
CA PHE A 246 -13.32 -8.12 -17.01
C PHE A 246 -14.14 -9.38 -17.25
N TYR A 247 -14.07 -10.37 -16.35
CA TYR A 247 -14.77 -11.63 -16.52
C TYR A 247 -15.84 -11.84 -15.45
N LYS A 248 -15.43 -12.16 -14.21
CA LYS A 248 -16.36 -12.44 -13.13
C LYS A 248 -15.67 -12.31 -11.77
N ASP A 249 -16.24 -11.52 -10.89
CA ASP A 249 -15.79 -11.43 -9.51
C ASP A 249 -16.13 -12.70 -8.72
N LEU A 250 -15.43 -12.91 -7.60
CA LEU A 250 -15.68 -14.03 -6.71
C LEU A 250 -17.12 -13.99 -6.15
N PRO A 251 -17.81 -15.14 -6.09
CA PRO A 251 -19.12 -15.20 -5.46
C PRO A 251 -18.99 -14.96 -3.96
N ARG A 252 -20.04 -14.39 -3.37
CA ARG A 252 -20.12 -14.20 -1.92
C ARG A 252 -20.22 -15.56 -1.21
N ASN A 253 -19.09 -16.05 -0.70
CA ASN A 253 -18.93 -17.29 0.06
C ASN A 253 -18.09 -17.06 1.34
N LEU A 254 -17.88 -18.11 2.15
CA LEU A 254 -17.12 -18.00 3.42
C LEU A 254 -15.72 -17.39 3.21
N PHE A 255 -15.02 -17.79 2.15
CA PHE A 255 -13.68 -17.29 1.82
C PHE A 255 -13.68 -15.81 1.43
N SER A 256 -14.65 -15.37 0.63
CA SER A 256 -14.79 -13.95 0.27
C SER A 256 -15.10 -13.05 1.48
N ARG A 257 -15.77 -13.59 2.51
CA ARG A 257 -16.06 -12.87 3.76
C ARG A 257 -14.85 -12.74 4.69
N ALA A 258 -13.80 -13.55 4.49
CA ALA A 258 -12.54 -13.35 5.20
C ALA A 258 -11.92 -11.99 4.86
N GLY A 259 -12.18 -11.48 3.65
CA GLY A 259 -11.81 -10.13 3.21
C GLY A 259 -12.24 -9.00 4.14
N ASP A 260 -13.39 -9.15 4.82
CA ASP A 260 -13.96 -8.17 5.75
C ASP A 260 -13.04 -7.91 6.97
N TYR A 261 -12.19 -8.87 7.32
CA TYR A 261 -11.26 -8.78 8.48
C TYR A 261 -9.86 -8.30 8.12
N SER A 262 -9.56 -8.12 6.82
CA SER A 262 -8.22 -7.76 6.31
C SER A 262 -7.61 -6.56 7.04
N TYR A 263 -8.42 -5.55 7.29
CA TYR A 263 -7.97 -4.30 7.89
C TYR A 263 -7.64 -4.43 9.38
N SER A 264 -8.45 -5.18 10.12
CA SER A 264 -8.23 -5.44 11.55
C SER A 264 -7.00 -6.31 11.77
N VAL A 265 -6.78 -7.31 10.92
CA VAL A 265 -5.60 -8.20 10.98
C VAL A 265 -4.32 -7.44 10.64
N TYR A 266 -4.36 -6.56 9.64
CA TYR A 266 -3.18 -5.77 9.25
C TYR A 266 -2.73 -4.77 10.31
N LEU A 267 -3.62 -4.20 11.12
CA LEU A 267 -3.25 -3.12 12.04
C LEU A 267 -2.89 -3.57 13.46
N LEU A 268 -3.25 -4.79 13.84
CA LEU A 268 -3.13 -5.30 15.21
C LEU A 268 -1.94 -6.23 15.44
N HIS A 269 -1.10 -6.46 14.43
CA HIS A 269 0.10 -7.30 14.57
C HIS A 269 1.36 -6.50 14.87
#